data_AF-A0A1F4DYD6-F1
#
_entry.id   AF-A0A1F4DYD6-F1
#
_cell.length_a   1.000
_cell.length_b   1.000
_cell.length_c   1.000
_cell.angle_alpha   90.00
_cell.angle_beta   90.00
_cell.angle_gamma   90.00
#
_symmetry.space_group_name_H-M   'P 1'
#
loop_
_entity.id
_entity.type
_entity.pdbx_description
1 polymer ?
#
loop_
_entity_poly.entity_id
_entity_poly.type
_entity_poly.pdbx_seq_one_letter_code
_entity_poly.pdbx_strand_id
1 'polypeptide(L)'
;MLLRKVIRLAIAGLLVLMGAPLAPPAAHATVSMSRAELSGTRLRIEGQATANRAITVDGVAMGLSDAAGSFRIERDPFATADCIVEVNDGSATATPASLSGCTVPPASTAGATGFISIVRGGNGHGRITSQPAGIDCTITEPGGTGTCTAEYAAGTVVRLDARPAADSSFLGWRATPGCRDPSKVMVAADIIISCQPVFALR
;
A
#
# COMPACT_ATOMS: atom_id res chain seq x y z
N MET A 1 -13.71 -48.79 89.00
CA MET A 1 -12.84 -48.66 87.80
C MET A 1 -13.12 -49.83 86.88
N LEU A 2 -13.06 -49.64 85.56
CA LEU A 2 -13.55 -50.51 84.47
C LEU A 2 -15.07 -50.41 84.27
N LEU A 3 -15.60 -50.10 83.08
CA LEU A 3 -15.36 -50.77 81.80
C LEU A 3 -15.63 -49.81 80.62
N ARG A 4 -14.68 -49.70 79.69
CA ARG A 4 -14.72 -48.80 78.51
C ARG A 4 -15.61 -49.40 77.42
N LYS A 5 -16.59 -48.63 76.95
CA LYS A 5 -17.44 -48.95 75.77
C LYS A 5 -16.61 -48.91 74.49
N VAL A 6 -16.67 -50.00 73.74
CA VAL A 6 -16.28 -50.11 72.33
C VAL A 6 -17.56 -49.96 71.50
N ILE A 7 -17.53 -49.25 70.36
CA ILE A 7 -18.18 -49.62 69.08
C ILE A 7 -18.04 -48.47 68.05
N ARG A 8 -17.07 -48.66 67.15
CA ARG A 8 -17.04 -48.41 65.69
C ARG A 8 -17.78 -47.18 65.14
N LEU A 9 -17.04 -46.12 64.84
CA LEU A 9 -17.42 -45.10 63.84
C LEU A 9 -16.67 -45.33 62.53
N ALA A 10 -17.42 -45.21 61.44
CA ALA A 10 -17.01 -45.48 60.06
C ALA A 10 -15.90 -44.54 59.57
N ILE A 11 -14.89 -45.11 58.90
CA ILE A 11 -13.86 -44.37 58.17
C ILE A 11 -14.48 -43.98 56.81
N ALA A 12 -14.92 -42.74 56.67
CA ALA A 12 -15.21 -42.16 55.37
C ALA A 12 -13.88 -41.90 54.65
N GLY A 13 -13.54 -42.76 53.69
CA GLY A 13 -12.40 -42.56 52.81
C GLY A 13 -12.66 -41.38 51.87
N LEU A 14 -12.05 -40.23 52.18
CA LEU A 14 -12.02 -39.08 51.31
C LEU A 14 -11.03 -39.38 50.17
N LEU A 15 -11.55 -39.79 49.00
CA LEU A 15 -10.75 -39.95 47.79
C LEU A 15 -10.41 -38.54 47.25
N VAL A 16 -9.25 -38.01 47.63
CA VAL A 16 -8.71 -36.78 47.02
C VAL A 16 -8.24 -37.15 45.62
N LEU A 17 -9.06 -36.84 44.60
CA LEU A 17 -8.57 -36.74 43.23
C LEU A 17 -7.56 -35.59 43.19
N MET A 18 -6.27 -35.92 43.26
CA MET A 18 -5.22 -35.02 42.78
C MET A 18 -5.46 -34.83 41.28
N GLY A 19 -6.20 -33.78 40.92
CA GLY A 19 -6.22 -33.29 39.55
C GLY A 19 -4.78 -32.96 39.18
N ALA A 20 -4.25 -33.65 38.16
CA ALA A 20 -2.98 -33.30 37.57
C ALA A 20 -3.01 -31.80 37.22
N PRO A 21 -1.94 -31.04 37.49
CA PRO A 21 -1.85 -29.68 36.97
C PRO A 21 -1.97 -29.78 35.45
N LEU A 22 -3.05 -29.22 34.91
CA LEU A 22 -3.13 -28.86 33.51
C LEU A 22 -1.90 -28.00 33.23
N ALA A 23 -0.89 -28.59 32.59
CA ALA A 23 0.18 -27.82 32.02
C ALA A 23 -0.49 -26.77 31.12
N PRO A 24 -0.15 -25.48 31.23
CA PRO A 24 -0.63 -24.50 30.27
C PRO A 24 -0.29 -25.03 28.86
N PRO A 25 -1.17 -24.87 27.86
CA PRO A 25 -0.82 -25.21 26.49
C PRO A 25 0.50 -24.49 26.20
N ALA A 26 1.47 -25.23 25.66
CA ALA A 26 2.75 -24.67 25.25
C ALA A 26 2.46 -23.39 24.48
N ALA A 27 2.87 -22.24 25.04
CA ALA A 27 2.82 -20.98 24.33
C ALA A 27 3.67 -21.22 23.08
N HIS A 28 3.02 -21.35 21.92
CA HIS A 28 3.74 -21.50 20.66
C HIS A 28 4.75 -20.36 20.61
N ALA A 29 6.03 -20.71 20.48
CA ALA A 29 7.08 -19.71 20.35
C ALA A 29 6.78 -18.93 19.08
N THR A 30 6.17 -17.76 19.21
CA THR A 30 5.95 -16.84 18.11
C THR A 30 7.30 -16.55 17.47
N VAL A 31 7.36 -16.60 16.15
CA VAL A 31 8.57 -16.24 15.40
C VAL A 31 9.06 -14.87 15.88
N SER A 32 10.34 -14.78 16.22
CA SER A 32 10.97 -13.53 16.67
C SER A 32 12.04 -13.13 15.67
N MET A 33 11.94 -11.92 15.14
CA MET A 33 12.80 -11.46 14.05
C MET A 33 13.89 -10.54 14.58
N SER A 34 15.15 -10.88 14.32
CA SER A 34 16.30 -10.03 14.62
C SER A 34 16.73 -9.19 13.41
N ARG A 35 16.35 -9.60 12.20
CA ARG A 35 16.59 -8.88 10.94
C ARG A 35 15.47 -9.16 9.95
N ALA A 36 15.04 -8.11 9.24
CA ALA A 36 14.16 -8.21 8.09
C ALA A 36 14.54 -7.06 7.12
N GLU A 37 15.25 -7.37 6.05
CA GLU A 37 15.86 -6.39 5.15
C GLU A 37 15.62 -6.75 3.68
N LEU A 38 15.39 -5.74 2.84
CA LEU A 38 15.39 -5.86 1.39
C LEU A 38 16.38 -4.86 0.80
N SER A 39 17.44 -5.37 0.16
CA SER A 39 18.45 -4.55 -0.52
C SER A 39 18.41 -4.83 -2.02
N GLY A 40 17.82 -3.91 -2.79
CA GLY A 40 17.49 -4.16 -4.19
C GLY A 40 16.48 -5.31 -4.30
N THR A 41 16.87 -6.43 -4.91
CA THR A 41 16.06 -7.66 -4.99
C THR A 41 16.45 -8.72 -3.96
N ARG A 42 17.45 -8.46 -3.10
CA ARG A 42 17.93 -9.44 -2.15
C ARG A 42 17.22 -9.29 -0.80
N LEU A 43 16.37 -10.26 -0.50
CA LEU A 43 15.74 -10.42 0.80
C LEU A 43 16.72 -11.08 1.77
N ARG A 44 16.77 -10.57 3.01
CA ARG A 44 17.43 -11.23 4.15
C ARG A 44 16.57 -11.15 5.39
N ILE A 45 16.27 -12.30 5.99
CA ILE A 45 15.52 -12.40 7.24
C ILE A 45 16.27 -13.32 8.21
N GLU A 46 16.39 -12.90 9.46
CA GLU A 46 17.01 -13.69 10.53
C GLU A 46 16.14 -13.65 11.78
N GLY A 47 16.15 -14.73 12.55
CA GLY A 47 15.34 -14.79 13.75
C GLY A 47 15.43 -16.10 14.50
N GLN A 48 14.48 -16.26 15.43
CA GLN A 48 14.22 -17.47 16.20
C GLN A 48 12.80 -17.96 15.89
N ALA A 49 12.65 -19.27 15.80
CA ALA A 49 11.39 -19.97 15.60
C ALA A 49 11.40 -21.30 16.37
N THR A 50 10.33 -22.08 16.28
CA THR A 50 10.35 -23.46 16.78
C THR A 50 11.43 -24.26 16.06
N ALA A 51 12.26 -25.01 16.80
CA ALA A 51 13.38 -25.78 16.25
C ALA A 51 12.94 -26.81 15.19
N ASN A 52 13.78 -26.99 14.16
CA ASN A 52 13.58 -27.94 13.06
C ASN A 52 12.24 -27.78 12.32
N ARG A 53 11.75 -26.56 12.19
CA ARG A 53 10.52 -26.24 11.46
C ARG A 53 10.81 -25.55 10.14
N ALA A 54 9.92 -25.76 9.18
CA ALA A 54 9.94 -24.99 7.94
C ALA A 54 9.52 -23.55 8.22
N ILE A 55 10.34 -22.61 7.74
CA ILE A 55 10.06 -21.19 7.77
C ILE A 55 9.46 -20.81 6.43
N THR A 56 8.25 -20.28 6.47
CA THR A 56 7.56 -19.71 5.32
C THR A 56 7.63 -18.18 5.37
N VAL A 57 7.66 -17.58 4.18
CA VAL A 57 7.53 -16.14 3.96
C VAL A 57 6.41 -15.97 2.95
N ASP A 58 5.33 -15.30 3.35
CA ASP A 58 4.07 -15.17 2.58
C ASP A 58 3.51 -16.53 2.16
N GLY A 59 3.60 -17.52 3.06
CA GLY A 59 3.15 -18.89 2.83
C GLY A 59 4.10 -19.76 1.99
N VAL A 60 5.17 -19.19 1.40
CA VAL A 60 6.16 -19.95 0.63
C VAL A 60 7.27 -20.43 1.55
N ALA A 61 7.51 -21.75 1.61
CA ALA A 61 8.62 -22.31 2.38
C ALA A 61 9.98 -21.86 1.78
N MET A 62 10.78 -21.16 2.58
CA MET A 62 12.07 -20.60 2.14
C MET A 62 13.28 -21.18 2.89
N GLY A 63 13.07 -21.89 4.00
CA GLY A 63 14.15 -22.52 4.75
C GLY A 63 13.67 -23.31 5.95
N LEU A 64 14.62 -23.77 6.76
CA LEU A 64 14.37 -24.44 8.03
C LEU A 64 15.04 -23.67 9.18
N SER A 65 14.41 -23.67 10.34
CA SER A 65 15.11 -23.38 11.60
C SER A 65 15.98 -24.56 12.01
N ASP A 66 17.11 -24.28 12.64
CA ASP A 66 18.02 -25.32 13.15
C ASP A 66 17.50 -25.95 14.46
N ALA A 67 18.30 -26.85 15.04
CA ALA A 67 17.96 -27.53 16.29
C ALA A 67 17.86 -26.59 17.50
N ALA A 68 18.43 -25.38 17.42
CA ALA A 68 18.31 -24.34 18.42
C ALA A 68 17.17 -23.35 18.13
N GLY A 69 16.47 -23.48 16.99
CA GLY A 69 15.41 -22.57 16.56
C GLY A 69 15.91 -21.37 15.76
N SER A 70 17.22 -21.24 15.52
CA SER A 70 17.75 -20.14 14.73
C SER A 70 17.49 -20.36 13.24
N PHE A 71 17.13 -19.30 12.52
CA PHE A 71 16.97 -19.35 11.07
C PHE A 71 17.58 -18.12 10.39
N ARG A 72 18.01 -18.33 9.15
CA ARG A 72 18.41 -17.28 8.20
C ARG A 72 17.81 -17.62 6.84
N ILE A 73 17.04 -16.71 6.29
CA ILE A 73 16.50 -16.77 4.94
C ILE A 73 17.21 -15.71 4.10
N GLU A 74 17.76 -16.12 2.96
CA GLU A 74 18.25 -15.22 1.92
C GLU A 74 17.61 -15.63 0.60
N ARG A 75 16.98 -14.67 -0.10
CA ARG A 75 16.39 -14.92 -1.42
C ARG A 75 16.74 -13.79 -2.37
N ASP A 76 17.15 -14.17 -3.57
CA ASP A 76 17.44 -13.24 -4.67
C ASP A 76 17.12 -13.98 -6.00
N PRO A 77 16.22 -13.45 -6.85
CA PRO A 77 15.44 -12.23 -6.67
C PRO A 77 14.24 -12.42 -5.73
N PHE A 78 13.90 -11.38 -4.96
CA PHE A 78 12.66 -11.23 -4.19
C PHE A 78 11.97 -9.92 -4.55
N ALA A 79 10.64 -9.94 -4.54
CA ALA A 79 9.80 -8.78 -4.78
C ALA A 79 8.57 -8.84 -3.85
N THR A 80 8.21 -7.70 -3.29
CA THR A 80 6.97 -7.48 -2.53
C THR A 80 6.38 -6.13 -2.94
N ALA A 81 5.05 -6.02 -2.87
CA ALA A 81 4.33 -4.80 -3.26
C ALA A 81 4.20 -3.79 -2.11
N ASP A 82 4.22 -4.25 -0.86
CA ASP A 82 3.86 -3.46 0.33
C ASP A 82 4.98 -3.37 1.38
N CYS A 83 6.15 -3.97 1.11
CA CYS A 83 7.29 -4.03 2.02
C CYS A 83 7.01 -4.73 3.36
N ILE A 84 5.92 -5.49 3.42
CA ILE A 84 5.57 -6.35 4.55
C ILE A 84 5.64 -7.80 4.08
N VAL A 85 6.11 -8.68 4.96
CA VAL A 85 6.04 -10.12 4.74
C VAL A 85 5.51 -10.82 5.97
N GLU A 86 4.83 -11.93 5.78
CA GLU A 86 4.34 -12.78 6.86
C GLU A 86 5.26 -13.99 7.04
N VAL A 87 5.99 -14.01 8.16
CA VAL A 87 6.91 -15.11 8.48
C VAL A 87 6.23 -16.09 9.42
N ASN A 88 6.23 -17.38 9.09
CA ASN A 88 5.58 -18.42 9.89
C ASN A 88 6.42 -19.70 9.96
N ASP A 89 6.34 -20.44 11.06
CA ASP A 89 7.07 -21.68 11.32
C ASP A 89 6.17 -22.93 11.41
N GLY A 90 4.95 -22.83 10.87
CA GLY A 90 3.86 -23.79 11.05
C GLY A 90 3.04 -23.57 12.32
N SER A 91 3.28 -22.49 13.07
CA SER A 91 2.38 -22.03 14.14
C SER A 91 1.10 -21.40 13.59
N ALA A 92 0.07 -21.29 14.42
CA ALA A 92 -1.24 -20.76 13.99
C ALA A 92 -1.22 -19.27 13.61
N THR A 93 -0.18 -18.53 14.00
CA THR A 93 -0.11 -17.07 13.82
C THR A 93 1.15 -16.72 13.03
N ALA A 94 0.98 -16.16 11.82
CA ALA A 94 2.09 -15.59 11.09
C ALA A 94 2.55 -14.27 11.74
N THR A 95 3.85 -14.02 11.71
CA THR A 95 4.45 -12.82 12.30
C THR A 95 4.76 -11.83 11.18
N PRO A 96 4.09 -10.67 11.14
CA PRO A 96 4.36 -9.67 10.12
C PRO A 96 5.70 -8.99 10.36
N ALA A 97 6.43 -8.73 9.28
CA ALA A 97 7.73 -8.09 9.29
C ALA A 97 7.76 -6.92 8.32
N SER A 98 8.15 -5.73 8.80
CA SER A 98 8.51 -4.63 7.91
C SER A 98 9.94 -4.82 7.44
N LEU A 99 10.16 -4.80 6.12
CA LEU A 99 11.49 -4.93 5.53
C LEU A 99 12.20 -3.59 5.51
N SER A 100 13.27 -3.45 6.30
CA SER A 100 14.12 -2.25 6.24
C SER A 100 14.90 -2.20 4.92
N GLY A 101 15.08 -0.99 4.38
CA GLY A 101 15.64 -0.79 3.04
C GLY A 101 14.64 -1.01 1.89
N CYS A 102 13.47 -1.61 2.16
CA CYS A 102 12.37 -1.63 1.23
C CYS A 102 11.71 -0.25 1.20
N THR A 103 11.71 0.37 0.03
CA THR A 103 10.91 1.58 -0.20
C THR A 103 9.71 1.15 -1.01
N VAL A 104 8.51 1.20 -0.43
CA VAL A 104 7.29 1.07 -1.22
C VAL A 104 7.35 2.22 -2.23
N PRO A 105 7.31 1.97 -3.55
CA PRO A 105 7.13 3.05 -4.50
C PRO A 105 5.93 3.86 -4.02
N PRO A 106 6.00 5.22 -3.95
CA PRO A 106 4.87 6.03 -3.51
C PRO A 106 3.66 5.55 -4.29
N ALA A 107 2.64 5.05 -3.58
CA ALA A 107 1.56 4.21 -4.12
C ALA A 107 1.27 4.62 -5.56
N SER A 108 1.90 3.93 -6.51
CA SER A 108 1.59 4.14 -7.91
C SER A 108 0.21 3.55 -7.97
N THR A 109 -0.77 4.44 -8.02
CA THR A 109 -2.17 4.09 -8.23
C THR A 109 -2.25 3.55 -9.64
N ALA A 110 -1.73 2.34 -9.84
CA ALA A 110 -1.83 1.59 -11.07
C ALA A 110 -3.31 1.29 -11.25
N GLY A 111 -3.99 2.18 -11.98
CA GLY A 111 -5.42 2.18 -12.19
C GLY A 111 -6.19 3.39 -11.65
N ALA A 112 -5.58 4.33 -10.90
CA ALA A 112 -6.27 5.59 -10.62
C ALA A 112 -5.99 6.62 -11.71
N THR A 113 -7.03 7.36 -12.04
CA THR A 113 -7.02 8.37 -13.08
C THR A 113 -7.47 9.70 -12.51
N GLY A 114 -7.17 10.75 -13.25
CA GLY A 114 -7.71 12.09 -13.03
C GLY A 114 -8.09 12.71 -14.36
N PHE A 115 -8.78 13.83 -14.31
CA PHE A 115 -9.25 14.53 -15.50
C PHE A 115 -8.61 15.90 -15.62
N ILE A 116 -8.34 16.31 -16.86
CA ILE A 116 -8.07 17.71 -17.18
C ILE A 116 -9.25 18.23 -17.99
N SER A 117 -9.81 19.36 -17.58
CA SER A 117 -10.90 20.04 -18.27
C SER A 117 -10.47 21.45 -18.69
N ILE A 118 -10.66 21.78 -19.96
CA ILE A 118 -10.43 23.11 -20.51
C ILE A 118 -11.72 23.91 -20.42
N VAL A 119 -11.66 25.01 -19.67
CA VAL A 119 -12.79 25.93 -19.48
C VAL A 119 -12.41 27.30 -20.00
N ARG A 120 -13.29 27.96 -20.76
CA ARG A 120 -13.00 29.28 -21.32
C ARG A 120 -12.64 30.31 -20.23
N GLY A 121 -11.52 31.01 -20.41
CA GLY A 121 -11.02 32.00 -19.45
C GLY A 121 -11.12 33.47 -19.88
N GLY A 122 -11.41 33.74 -21.15
CA GLY A 122 -11.50 35.07 -21.77
C GLY A 122 -12.53 35.13 -22.89
N ASN A 123 -12.60 36.25 -23.63
CA ASN A 123 -13.60 36.50 -24.68
C ASN A 123 -13.12 36.18 -26.10
N GLY A 124 -11.86 35.81 -26.30
CA GLY A 124 -11.31 35.41 -27.60
C GLY A 124 -11.54 33.93 -27.95
N HIS A 125 -10.94 33.54 -29.07
CA HIS A 125 -11.00 32.21 -29.66
C HIS A 125 -9.60 31.58 -29.79
N GLY A 126 -9.54 30.25 -29.76
CA GLY A 126 -8.28 29.52 -29.94
C GLY A 126 -8.43 28.02 -29.80
N ARG A 127 -7.37 27.28 -30.13
CA ARG A 127 -7.32 25.82 -30.02
C ARG A 127 -6.33 25.39 -28.95
N ILE A 128 -6.71 24.42 -28.14
CA ILE A 128 -5.87 23.77 -27.13
C ILE A 128 -5.66 22.32 -27.53
N THR A 129 -4.42 21.84 -27.42
CA THR A 129 -4.08 20.42 -27.58
C THR A 129 -3.20 19.94 -26.43
N SER A 130 -3.19 18.64 -26.15
CA SER A 130 -2.35 18.05 -25.11
C SER A 130 -1.31 17.04 -25.63
N GLN A 131 -0.25 16.86 -24.84
CA GLN A 131 0.69 15.75 -24.92
C GLN A 131 0.94 15.18 -23.51
N PRO A 132 0.63 13.90 -23.21
CA PRO A 132 -0.01 12.89 -24.08
C PRO A 132 -1.34 13.34 -24.70
N ALA A 133 -1.68 12.77 -25.85
CA ALA A 133 -2.90 13.13 -26.57
C ALA A 133 -4.14 12.74 -25.75
N GLY A 134 -5.14 13.62 -25.77
CA GLY A 134 -6.40 13.43 -25.03
C GLY A 134 -7.28 14.66 -25.14
N ILE A 135 -6.68 15.86 -25.10
CA ILE A 135 -7.36 17.13 -25.34
C ILE A 135 -7.06 17.61 -26.75
N ASP A 136 -8.13 17.93 -27.46
CA ASP A 136 -8.12 18.66 -28.72
C ASP A 136 -9.43 19.46 -28.79
N CYS A 137 -9.39 20.69 -28.28
CA CYS A 137 -10.56 21.53 -28.20
C CYS A 137 -10.36 22.90 -28.83
N THR A 138 -11.42 23.41 -29.44
CA THR A 138 -11.49 24.77 -29.97
C THR A 138 -12.41 25.60 -29.08
N ILE A 139 -11.85 26.60 -28.42
CA ILE A 139 -12.53 27.53 -27.52
C ILE A 139 -13.24 28.61 -28.33
N THR A 140 -14.57 28.67 -28.21
CA THR A 140 -15.46 29.61 -28.90
C THR A 140 -16.53 30.13 -27.92
N GLU A 141 -17.40 31.07 -28.30
CA GLU A 141 -18.57 31.34 -27.46
C GLU A 141 -19.65 30.25 -27.61
N PRO A 142 -20.34 29.85 -26.53
CA PRO A 142 -20.12 30.20 -25.12
C PRO A 142 -19.10 29.31 -24.37
N GLY A 143 -18.42 28.36 -25.03
CA GLY A 143 -17.53 27.39 -24.37
C GLY A 143 -16.42 26.81 -25.27
N GLY A 144 -16.46 25.50 -25.51
CA GLY A 144 -15.49 24.82 -26.36
C GLY A 144 -16.14 23.70 -27.17
N THR A 145 -15.63 23.48 -28.37
CA THR A 145 -16.02 22.37 -29.26
C THR A 145 -14.88 21.37 -29.38
N GLY A 146 -15.18 20.10 -29.65
CA GLY A 146 -14.20 19.00 -29.63
C GLY A 146 -14.00 18.41 -28.23
N THR A 147 -12.84 17.81 -27.98
CA THR A 147 -12.54 17.11 -26.73
C THR A 147 -11.89 18.06 -25.73
N CYS A 148 -12.73 18.75 -24.93
CA CYS A 148 -12.28 19.70 -23.90
C CYS A 148 -11.93 19.04 -22.57
N THR A 149 -12.28 17.78 -22.37
CA THR A 149 -12.03 17.03 -21.14
C THR A 149 -11.44 15.68 -21.49
N ALA A 150 -10.38 15.28 -20.81
CA ALA A 150 -9.75 13.98 -21.01
C ALA A 150 -9.25 13.38 -19.69
N GLU A 151 -9.28 12.05 -19.65
CA GLU A 151 -8.78 11.23 -18.55
C GLU A 151 -7.32 10.86 -18.79
N TYR A 152 -6.52 10.92 -17.72
CA TYR A 152 -5.12 10.51 -17.73
C TYR A 152 -4.82 9.68 -16.49
N ALA A 153 -3.83 8.80 -16.57
CA ALA A 153 -3.34 8.09 -15.38
C ALA A 153 -2.80 9.11 -14.36
N ALA A 154 -3.07 8.87 -13.07
CA ALA A 154 -2.51 9.68 -12.01
C ALA A 154 -0.96 9.66 -12.07
N GLY A 155 -0.33 10.80 -11.77
CA GLY A 155 1.10 11.03 -11.93
C GLY A 155 1.53 11.40 -13.36
N THR A 156 0.64 11.32 -14.36
CA THR A 156 0.96 11.78 -15.71
C THR A 156 1.22 13.28 -15.73
N VAL A 157 2.33 13.68 -16.35
CA VAL A 157 2.62 15.09 -16.64
C VAL A 157 2.11 15.39 -18.04
N VAL A 158 1.06 16.21 -18.12
CA VAL A 158 0.44 16.64 -19.37
C VAL A 158 0.93 18.05 -19.72
N ARG A 159 1.34 18.22 -20.98
CA ARG A 159 1.64 19.53 -21.56
C ARG A 159 0.48 19.99 -22.44
N LEU A 160 -0.01 21.20 -22.19
CA LEU A 160 -1.05 21.87 -22.98
C LEU A 160 -0.42 22.93 -23.91
N ASP A 161 -0.77 22.86 -25.19
CA ASP A 161 -0.37 23.82 -26.23
C ASP A 161 -1.58 24.67 -26.61
N ALA A 162 -1.45 25.99 -26.46
CA ALA A 162 -2.51 26.96 -26.77
C ALA A 162 -2.17 27.77 -28.03
N ARG A 163 -3.08 27.75 -29.01
CA ARG A 163 -2.92 28.47 -30.28
C ARG A 163 -4.09 29.44 -30.48
N PRO A 164 -3.86 30.77 -30.42
CA PRO A 164 -4.93 31.73 -30.64
C PRO A 164 -5.43 31.71 -32.09
N ALA A 165 -6.71 32.04 -32.28
CA ALA A 165 -7.27 32.28 -33.61
C ALA A 165 -6.73 33.58 -34.24
N ALA A 166 -6.95 33.77 -35.54
CA ALA A 166 -6.44 34.92 -36.29
C ALA A 166 -6.96 36.28 -35.79
N ASP A 167 -8.13 36.32 -35.16
CA ASP A 167 -8.76 37.50 -34.57
C ASP A 167 -8.49 37.64 -33.07
N SER A 168 -7.68 36.74 -32.50
CA SER A 168 -7.50 36.61 -31.05
C SER A 168 -6.02 36.58 -30.65
N SER A 169 -5.74 36.94 -29.41
CA SER A 169 -4.42 36.85 -28.77
C SER A 169 -4.48 35.92 -27.57
N PHE A 170 -3.38 35.22 -27.26
CA PHE A 170 -3.28 34.38 -26.08
C PHE A 170 -2.56 35.13 -24.96
N LEU A 171 -3.26 35.40 -23.87
CA LEU A 171 -2.76 36.18 -22.73
C LEU A 171 -2.19 35.30 -21.59
N GLY A 172 -2.28 33.98 -21.74
CA GLY A 172 -1.83 33.01 -20.75
C GLY A 172 -2.97 32.21 -20.14
N TRP A 173 -2.67 31.53 -19.03
CA TRP A 173 -3.63 30.72 -18.28
C TRP A 173 -4.02 31.44 -16.99
N ARG A 174 -5.29 31.34 -16.57
CA ARG A 174 -5.67 31.82 -15.23
C ARG A 174 -4.95 30.99 -14.18
N ALA A 175 -4.66 31.61 -13.04
CA ALA A 175 -4.00 30.95 -11.92
C ALA A 175 -4.96 30.01 -11.16
N THR A 176 -5.34 28.89 -11.78
CA THR A 176 -6.10 27.81 -11.13
C THR A 176 -5.15 26.76 -10.50
N PRO A 177 -5.55 26.11 -9.40
CA PRO A 177 -4.78 25.01 -8.83
C PRO A 177 -4.50 23.92 -9.89
N GLY A 178 -3.27 23.43 -9.94
CA GLY A 178 -2.86 22.38 -10.87
C GLY A 178 -2.59 22.84 -12.31
N CYS A 179 -2.94 24.07 -12.69
CA CYS A 179 -2.79 24.53 -14.08
C CYS A 179 -2.08 25.89 -14.25
N ARG A 180 -1.22 26.26 -13.28
CA ARG A 180 -0.39 27.48 -13.33
C ARG A 180 0.72 27.40 -14.38
N ASP A 181 1.35 26.24 -14.55
CA ASP A 181 2.32 25.96 -15.60
C ASP A 181 1.72 24.91 -16.56
N PRO A 182 1.20 25.32 -17.74
CA PRO A 182 0.57 24.42 -18.69
C PRO A 182 1.54 23.41 -19.31
N SER A 183 2.86 23.61 -19.15
CA SER A 183 3.86 22.67 -19.65
C SER A 183 4.07 21.47 -18.72
N LYS A 184 3.54 21.53 -17.49
CA LYS A 184 3.80 20.57 -16.41
C LYS A 184 2.55 20.32 -15.56
N VAL A 185 1.40 20.10 -16.20
CA VAL A 185 0.15 19.78 -15.49
C VAL A 185 0.26 18.36 -14.95
N MET A 186 0.52 18.22 -13.65
CA MET A 186 0.60 16.92 -12.99
C MET A 186 -0.80 16.45 -12.58
N VAL A 187 -1.24 15.33 -13.14
CA VAL A 187 -2.56 14.77 -12.88
C VAL A 187 -2.57 14.05 -11.53
N ALA A 188 -3.45 14.49 -10.63
CA ALA A 188 -3.71 13.81 -9.36
C ALA A 188 -4.88 12.81 -9.51
N ALA A 189 -4.83 11.70 -8.75
CA ALA A 189 -5.90 10.71 -8.73
C ALA A 189 -7.20 11.31 -8.19
N ASP A 190 -8.33 10.98 -8.82
CA ASP A 190 -9.69 11.40 -8.43
C ASP A 190 -9.88 12.92 -8.37
N ILE A 191 -9.14 13.66 -9.18
CA ILE A 191 -9.21 15.12 -9.28
C ILE A 191 -9.54 15.55 -10.71
N ILE A 192 -10.37 16.59 -10.83
CA ILE A 192 -10.59 17.31 -12.08
C ILE A 192 -9.79 18.63 -12.03
N ILE A 193 -8.75 18.74 -12.84
CA ILE A 193 -7.96 19.96 -13.01
C ILE A 193 -8.66 20.85 -14.04
N SER A 194 -9.17 22.00 -13.59
CA SER A 194 -9.80 22.99 -14.48
C SER A 194 -8.78 24.03 -14.95
N CYS A 195 -8.44 23.97 -16.22
CA CYS A 195 -7.46 24.83 -16.88
C CYS A 195 -8.19 25.90 -17.70
N GLN A 196 -7.90 27.17 -17.43
CA GLN A 196 -8.60 28.28 -18.06
C GLN A 196 -7.68 29.12 -18.96
N PRO A 197 -7.57 28.82 -20.27
CA PRO A 197 -6.82 29.64 -21.19
C PRO A 197 -7.55 30.97 -21.42
N VAL A 198 -6.79 32.07 -21.42
CA VAL A 198 -7.29 33.41 -21.67
C VAL A 198 -6.93 33.80 -23.10
N PHE A 199 -7.88 33.62 -24.00
CA PHE A 199 -7.85 34.27 -25.30
C PHE A 199 -8.60 35.60 -25.22
N ALA A 200 -8.09 36.64 -25.88
CA ALA A 200 -8.73 37.94 -25.98
C ALA A 200 -8.87 38.34 -27.45
N LEU A 201 -10.05 38.81 -27.85
CA LEU A 201 -10.28 39.38 -29.18
C LEU A 201 -9.37 40.60 -29.38
N ARG A 202 -8.89 40.77 -30.61
CA ARG A 202 -8.14 41.95 -31.03
C ARG A 202 -9.06 43.13 -31.34
#